data_AF-A0A1I0NW40-F1
#
_entry.id   AF-A0A1I0NW40-F1
#
_cell.length_a   1.000
_cell.length_b   1.000
_cell.length_c   1.000
_cell.angle_alpha   90.00
_cell.angle_beta   90.00
_cell.angle_gamma   90.00
#
_symmetry.space_group_name_H-M   'P 1'
#
loop_
_entity.id
_entity.type
_entity.pdbx_description
1 polymer ?
#
loop_
_entity_poly.entity_id
_entity_poly.type
_entity_poly.pdbx_seq_one_letter_code
_entity_poly.pdbx_strand_id
1 'polypeptide(L)'
;MKKLILSLLFGALALPSVAQLMTAQQENKDTTINVVAFFCKNDTLTYQYQDLRAKVKDNDTIVERQMLSTFQLIVRDSTATSYEIECIPLETKVDFGKDTLMTHIMQSLVEATGDINTIITTDEYGRIEHIKNWKEIKEFSRKMIKSFLDSLYSCRPQLNEALPRARFESQMTLQFADEKAYIENSADLKLLFSLHGNSFAIGKTESDDTDAHGWPEQTTVVCGYDKSSEEYGFEDDYFISGRTVTTIPKEDLKETIGNYINLTLSDEYAGKVNDEIKKQELEDATVTDVEQYSYFYNGWPSEMEHLKQIEIMGTKIIDYKNAIWTSRVWGIYDNQTESSPTDI
;
A
#
# COMPACT_ATOMS: atom_id res chain seq x y z
N MET A 1 16.19 14.94 21.91
CA MET A 1 15.95 15.71 20.66
C MET A 1 16.36 14.96 19.40
N LYS A 2 17.60 14.47 19.23
CA LYS A 2 18.01 13.68 18.04
C LYS A 2 17.06 12.52 17.68
N LYS A 3 16.58 11.73 18.67
CA LYS A 3 15.58 10.66 18.44
C LYS A 3 14.24 11.18 17.90
N LEU A 4 13.77 12.34 18.38
CA LEU A 4 12.51 12.95 17.95
C LEU A 4 12.63 13.49 16.52
N ILE A 5 13.73 14.16 16.20
CA ILE A 5 14.04 14.67 14.86
C ILE A 5 14.08 13.51 13.86
N LEU A 6 14.75 12.41 14.23
CA LEU A 6 14.84 11.22 13.40
C LEU A 6 13.47 10.55 13.20
N SER A 7 12.60 10.50 14.22
CA SER A 7 11.22 10.01 14.03
C SER A 7 10.39 10.91 13.11
N LEU A 8 10.58 12.22 13.15
CA LEU A 8 9.87 13.18 12.28
C LEU A 8 10.40 13.14 10.84
N LEU A 9 11.71 12.95 10.65
CA LEU A 9 12.36 12.65 9.37
C LEU A 9 11.67 11.47 8.68
N PHE A 10 11.47 10.37 9.40
CA PHE A 10 10.81 9.20 8.86
C PHE A 10 9.31 9.38 8.66
N GLY A 11 8.63 10.23 9.44
CA GLY A 11 7.24 10.58 9.21
C GLY A 11 7.03 11.38 7.92
N ALA A 12 7.93 12.32 7.62
CA ALA A 12 7.88 13.14 6.41
C ALA A 12 8.12 12.32 5.14
N LEU A 13 9.04 11.33 5.20
CA LEU A 13 9.40 10.47 4.08
C LEU A 13 8.53 9.21 3.94
N ALA A 14 7.64 8.97 4.92
CA ALA A 14 6.59 7.95 4.85
C ALA A 14 5.40 8.36 3.98
N LEU A 15 5.40 9.58 3.43
CA LEU A 15 4.48 9.93 2.34
C LEU A 15 4.68 8.94 1.19
N PRO A 16 3.61 8.56 0.47
CA PRO A 16 3.74 7.65 -0.66
C PRO A 16 4.76 8.28 -1.61
N SER A 17 5.85 7.55 -1.87
CA SER A 17 6.57 7.73 -3.11
C SER A 17 5.47 7.65 -4.16
N VAL A 18 5.34 8.66 -5.02
CA VAL A 18 4.66 8.42 -6.28
C VAL A 18 5.61 7.46 -6.98
N ALA A 19 5.50 6.16 -6.68
CA ALA A 19 6.04 5.13 -7.53
C ALA A 19 5.43 5.48 -8.88
N GLN A 20 6.25 6.03 -9.78
CA GLN A 20 5.82 6.23 -11.14
C GLN A 20 5.44 4.82 -11.57
N LEU A 21 4.13 4.62 -11.76
CA LEU A 21 3.57 3.45 -12.42
C LEU A 21 4.55 3.10 -13.52
N MET A 22 5.18 1.95 -13.39
CA MET A 22 6.19 1.47 -14.31
C MET A 22 5.62 1.56 -15.72
N THR A 23 5.97 2.61 -16.46
CA THR A 23 5.45 2.83 -17.81
C THR A 23 6.46 2.25 -18.79
N ALA A 24 6.47 0.93 -18.91
CA ALA A 24 7.17 0.26 -19.99
C ALA A 24 6.22 0.09 -21.19
N GLN A 25 6.04 1.15 -21.99
CA GLN A 25 5.36 1.01 -23.29
C GLN A 25 6.35 0.48 -24.34
N GLN A 26 6.23 -0.79 -24.70
CA GLN A 26 6.77 -1.30 -25.96
C GLN A 26 5.79 -2.31 -26.59
N GLU A 27 5.27 -1.95 -27.76
CA GLU A 27 4.22 -2.69 -28.45
C GLU A 27 4.82 -3.83 -29.32
N ASN A 28 5.42 -4.82 -28.67
CA ASN A 28 5.75 -6.10 -29.32
C ASN A 28 5.27 -7.27 -28.46
N LYS A 29 4.14 -7.87 -28.87
CA LYS A 29 3.35 -8.82 -28.08
C LYS A 29 4.13 -10.05 -27.62
N ASP A 30 5.18 -10.45 -28.34
CA ASP A 30 5.98 -11.64 -28.01
C ASP A 30 7.07 -11.38 -26.96
N THR A 31 7.26 -10.13 -26.53
CA THR A 31 8.30 -9.73 -25.57
C THR A 31 7.77 -8.95 -24.37
N THR A 32 6.46 -8.98 -24.16
CA THR A 32 5.82 -8.22 -23.07
C THR A 32 4.84 -9.07 -22.27
N ILE A 33 4.84 -8.87 -20.96
CA ILE A 33 3.77 -9.30 -20.05
C ILE A 33 2.74 -8.18 -19.97
N ASN A 34 1.48 -8.50 -20.22
CA ASN A 34 0.35 -7.61 -19.99
C ASN A 34 -0.37 -8.06 -18.74
N VAL A 35 -0.49 -7.18 -17.74
CA VAL A 35 -1.19 -7.52 -16.50
C VAL A 35 -2.68 -7.27 -16.73
N VAL A 36 -3.40 -8.35 -17.05
CA VAL A 36 -4.82 -8.30 -17.42
C VAL A 36 -5.59 -9.26 -16.53
N ALA A 37 -6.71 -8.78 -15.99
CA ALA A 37 -7.64 -9.60 -15.23
C ALA A 37 -8.52 -10.45 -16.17
N PHE A 38 -8.55 -11.76 -15.92
CA PHE A 38 -9.50 -12.71 -16.52
C PHE A 38 -10.37 -13.32 -15.42
N PHE A 39 -11.04 -12.45 -14.66
CA PHE A 39 -11.79 -12.86 -13.49
C PHE A 39 -13.13 -13.46 -13.90
N CYS A 40 -13.54 -14.53 -13.23
CA CYS A 40 -14.85 -15.14 -13.41
C CYS A 40 -15.78 -14.75 -12.28
N LYS A 41 -17.07 -14.68 -12.58
CA LYS A 41 -18.09 -14.57 -11.54
C LYS A 41 -17.95 -15.73 -10.55
N ASN A 42 -18.01 -15.41 -9.26
CA ASN A 42 -17.77 -16.30 -8.13
C ASN A 42 -16.32 -16.74 -7.93
N ASP A 43 -15.34 -16.20 -8.67
CA ASP A 43 -13.95 -16.30 -8.25
C ASP A 43 -13.85 -15.80 -6.81
N THR A 44 -13.21 -16.62 -5.98
CA THR A 44 -13.04 -16.34 -4.55
C THR A 44 -11.58 -16.57 -4.19
N LEU A 45 -10.91 -15.56 -3.64
CA LEU A 45 -9.54 -15.68 -3.15
C LEU A 45 -9.44 -15.14 -1.72
N THR A 46 -8.74 -15.86 -0.87
CA THR A 46 -8.44 -15.42 0.50
C THR A 46 -6.96 -15.11 0.63
N TYR A 47 -6.66 -13.95 1.18
CA TYR A 47 -5.29 -13.47 1.39
C TYR A 47 -4.98 -13.34 2.87
N GLN A 48 -3.73 -13.63 3.21
CA GLN A 48 -3.10 -13.10 4.41
C GLN A 48 -2.29 -11.87 4.02
N TYR A 49 -2.52 -10.78 4.75
CA TYR A 49 -1.86 -9.52 4.55
C TYR A 49 -1.09 -9.10 5.78
N GLN A 50 0.14 -8.63 5.58
CA GLN A 50 0.96 -8.05 6.63
C GLN A 50 1.27 -6.59 6.29
N ASP A 51 1.21 -5.74 7.32
CA ASP A 51 1.80 -4.40 7.31
C ASP A 51 2.73 -4.30 8.51
N LEU A 52 4.03 -4.13 8.25
CA LEU A 52 5.08 -4.13 9.24
C LEU A 52 5.88 -2.83 9.13
N ARG A 53 6.05 -2.15 10.26
CA ARG A 53 7.03 -1.08 10.41
C ARG A 53 8.09 -1.48 11.42
N ALA A 54 9.35 -1.44 10.99
CA ALA A 54 10.49 -1.74 11.84
C ALA A 54 11.57 -0.67 11.72
N LYS A 55 12.36 -0.54 12.78
CA LYS A 55 13.52 0.33 12.85
C LYS A 55 14.77 -0.50 13.09
N VAL A 56 15.76 -0.30 12.23
CA VAL A 56 17.07 -0.95 12.34
C VAL A 56 18.12 0.09 12.70
N LYS A 57 18.88 -0.18 13.75
CA LYS A 57 20.01 0.66 14.16
C LYS A 57 21.05 -0.19 14.86
N ASP A 58 22.33 -0.01 14.52
CA ASP A 58 23.45 -0.70 15.19
C ASP A 58 23.28 -2.24 15.22
N ASN A 59 22.74 -2.82 14.14
CA ASN A 59 22.35 -4.24 14.01
C ASN A 59 21.26 -4.74 14.97
N ASP A 60 20.58 -3.85 15.69
CA ASP A 60 19.35 -4.15 16.44
C ASP A 60 18.12 -3.78 15.62
N THR A 61 17.10 -4.64 15.66
CA THR A 61 15.84 -4.44 14.93
C THR A 61 14.69 -4.35 15.92
N ILE A 62 14.00 -3.22 15.91
CA ILE A 62 12.83 -2.97 16.74
C ILE A 62 11.61 -2.89 15.84
N VAL A 63 10.69 -3.85 15.95
CA VAL A 63 9.37 -3.76 15.33
C VAL A 63 8.56 -2.71 16.08
N GLU A 64 8.16 -1.65 15.37
CA GLU A 64 7.38 -0.54 15.92
C GLU A 64 5.87 -0.79 15.78
N ARG A 65 5.46 -1.44 14.69
CA ARG A 65 4.08 -1.85 14.45
C ARG A 65 4.04 -3.08 13.54
N GLN A 66 3.09 -3.95 13.80
CA GLN A 66 2.66 -5.00 12.88
C GLN A 66 1.12 -5.05 12.84
N MET A 67 0.57 -5.18 11.65
CA MET A 67 -0.82 -5.56 11.41
C MET A 67 -0.83 -6.84 10.59
N LEU A 68 -1.66 -7.79 10.99
CA LEU A 68 -1.92 -9.01 10.26
C LEU A 68 -3.42 -9.07 10.00
N SER A 69 -3.79 -9.14 8.72
CA SER A 69 -5.19 -9.19 8.30
C SER A 69 -5.42 -10.39 7.40
N THR A 70 -6.59 -11.00 7.53
CA THR A 70 -7.11 -11.95 6.55
C THR A 70 -8.34 -11.33 5.93
N PHE A 71 -8.40 -11.32 4.60
CA PHE A 71 -9.57 -10.88 3.86
C PHE A 71 -9.84 -11.79 2.67
N GLN A 72 -11.06 -11.75 2.18
CA GLN A 72 -11.51 -12.51 1.03
C GLN A 72 -12.01 -11.57 -0.06
N LEU A 73 -11.61 -11.83 -1.29
CA LEU A 73 -12.15 -11.20 -2.49
C LEU A 73 -13.13 -12.15 -3.15
N ILE A 74 -14.31 -11.65 -3.52
CA ILE A 74 -15.31 -12.40 -4.27
C ILE A 74 -15.78 -11.58 -5.47
N VAL A 75 -15.65 -12.12 -6.67
CA VAL A 75 -16.22 -11.50 -7.88
C VAL A 75 -17.72 -11.72 -7.89
N ARG A 76 -18.47 -10.64 -7.64
CA ARG A 76 -19.94 -10.63 -7.63
C ARG A 76 -20.52 -10.56 -9.02
N ASP A 77 -19.85 -9.87 -9.92
CA ASP A 77 -20.23 -9.81 -11.32
C ASP A 77 -19.01 -9.69 -12.23
N SER A 78 -19.13 -10.25 -13.43
CA SER A 78 -18.07 -10.30 -14.42
C SER A 78 -18.69 -10.06 -15.79
N THR A 79 -18.32 -8.97 -16.43
CA THR A 79 -18.79 -8.60 -17.77
C THR A 79 -17.61 -8.45 -18.71
N ALA A 80 -17.88 -8.24 -20.00
CA ALA A 80 -16.81 -7.98 -20.97
C ALA A 80 -16.07 -6.65 -20.74
N THR A 81 -16.61 -5.74 -19.92
CA THR A 81 -16.09 -4.38 -19.74
C THR A 81 -15.74 -4.03 -18.29
N SER A 82 -16.07 -4.90 -17.33
CA SER A 82 -15.88 -4.60 -15.91
C SER A 82 -16.07 -5.82 -15.02
N TYR A 83 -15.47 -5.73 -13.83
CA TYR A 83 -15.70 -6.65 -12.72
C TYR A 83 -16.28 -5.89 -11.52
N GLU A 84 -17.18 -6.54 -10.78
CA GLU A 84 -17.61 -6.10 -9.45
C GLU A 84 -17.04 -7.08 -8.42
N ILE A 85 -16.18 -6.59 -7.54
CA ILE A 85 -15.45 -7.42 -6.57
C ILE A 85 -15.76 -6.93 -5.16
N GLU A 86 -16.18 -7.84 -4.30
CA GLU A 86 -16.39 -7.56 -2.89
C GLU A 86 -15.19 -8.02 -2.08
N CYS A 87 -14.57 -7.09 -1.34
CA CYS A 87 -13.55 -7.33 -0.35
C CYS A 87 -14.19 -7.44 1.04
N ILE A 88 -14.02 -8.61 1.65
CA ILE A 88 -14.62 -9.00 2.92
C ILE A 88 -13.49 -9.16 3.94
N PRO A 89 -13.37 -8.26 4.93
CA PRO A 89 -12.44 -8.49 6.04
C PRO A 89 -12.91 -9.70 6.87
N LEU A 90 -11.98 -10.56 7.28
CA LEU A 90 -12.27 -11.77 8.06
C LEU A 90 -11.67 -11.72 9.46
N GLU A 91 -10.39 -11.35 9.55
CA GLU A 91 -9.70 -11.20 10.83
C GLU A 91 -8.67 -10.07 10.70
N THR A 92 -8.48 -9.28 11.76
CA THR A 92 -7.36 -8.34 11.85
C THR A 92 -6.79 -8.33 13.27
N LYS A 93 -5.47 -8.40 13.34
CA LYS A 93 -4.67 -8.31 14.57
C LYS A 93 -3.68 -7.17 14.43
N VAL A 94 -3.53 -6.39 15.49
CA VAL A 94 -2.62 -5.24 15.52
C VAL A 94 -1.70 -5.33 16.73
N ASP A 95 -0.43 -4.98 16.53
CA ASP A 95 0.60 -4.89 17.57
C ASP A 95 1.43 -3.63 17.34
N PHE A 96 1.61 -2.81 18.37
CA PHE A 96 2.44 -1.60 18.36
C PHE A 96 3.74 -1.79 19.16
N GLY A 97 4.20 -3.04 19.24
CA GLY A 97 5.41 -3.44 19.93
C GLY A 97 5.38 -3.02 21.39
N LYS A 98 6.18 -2.00 21.74
CA LYS A 98 6.29 -1.51 23.11
C LYS A 98 5.15 -0.57 23.53
N ASP A 99 4.36 -0.02 22.61
CA ASP A 99 3.21 0.84 22.96
C ASP A 99 1.96 -0.04 23.19
N THR A 100 1.91 -0.63 24.38
CA THR A 100 0.78 -1.48 24.78
C THR A 100 -0.53 -0.70 24.79
N LEU A 101 -0.54 0.58 25.15
CA LEU A 101 -1.76 1.39 25.12
C LEU A 101 -2.31 1.52 23.70
N MET A 102 -1.46 1.85 22.72
CA MET A 102 -1.85 1.94 21.32
C MET A 102 -2.35 0.60 20.78
N THR A 103 -1.69 -0.50 21.17
CA THR A 103 -2.14 -1.86 20.85
C THR A 103 -3.56 -2.11 21.35
N HIS A 104 -3.84 -1.83 22.63
CA HIS A 104 -5.17 -2.03 23.21
C HIS A 104 -6.23 -1.12 22.55
N ILE A 105 -5.92 0.17 22.34
CA ILE A 105 -6.87 1.10 21.69
C ILE A 105 -7.24 0.59 20.31
N MET A 106 -6.25 0.23 19.48
CA MET A 106 -6.50 -0.21 18.11
C MET A 106 -7.17 -1.57 18.03
N GLN A 107 -6.76 -2.52 18.88
CA GLN A 107 -7.38 -3.85 18.93
C GLN A 107 -8.85 -3.75 19.35
N SER A 108 -9.17 -2.94 20.38
CA SER A 108 -10.55 -2.69 20.79
C SER A 108 -11.37 -1.99 19.71
N LEU A 109 -10.77 -1.11 18.91
CA LEU A 109 -11.47 -0.49 17.78
C LEU A 109 -11.79 -1.50 16.69
N VAL A 110 -10.82 -2.33 16.29
CA VAL A 110 -11.02 -3.41 15.31
C VAL A 110 -12.13 -4.35 15.76
N GLU A 111 -12.13 -4.77 17.04
CA GLU A 111 -13.17 -5.64 17.60
C GLU A 111 -14.55 -4.96 17.71
N ALA A 112 -14.57 -3.65 17.98
CA ALA A 112 -15.81 -2.89 18.13
C ALA A 112 -16.43 -2.46 16.80
N THR A 113 -15.66 -2.47 15.72
CA THR A 113 -16.15 -2.14 14.39
C THR A 113 -16.54 -3.37 13.61
N GLY A 114 -17.79 -3.37 13.13
CA GLY A 114 -18.27 -4.44 12.25
C GLY A 114 -17.50 -4.48 10.93
N ASP A 115 -17.54 -5.65 10.30
CA ASP A 115 -16.96 -5.96 9.01
C ASP A 115 -17.68 -5.20 7.90
N ILE A 116 -17.24 -3.96 7.61
CA ILE A 116 -17.70 -3.26 6.41
C ILE A 116 -16.98 -3.85 5.20
N ASN A 117 -17.75 -4.46 4.32
CA ASN A 117 -17.23 -4.95 3.06
C ASN A 117 -16.97 -3.77 2.12
N THR A 118 -15.93 -3.85 1.31
CA THR A 118 -15.65 -2.86 0.26
C THR A 118 -16.01 -3.44 -1.09
N ILE A 119 -16.88 -2.78 -1.85
CA ILE A 119 -17.30 -3.24 -3.18
C ILE A 119 -16.62 -2.38 -4.23
N ILE A 120 -15.57 -2.90 -4.84
CA ILE A 120 -14.84 -2.23 -5.91
C ILE A 120 -15.43 -2.61 -7.27
N THR A 121 -15.36 -1.67 -8.22
CA THR A 121 -15.59 -1.95 -9.64
C THR A 121 -14.35 -1.59 -10.43
N THR A 122 -14.08 -2.38 -11.46
CA THR A 122 -12.89 -2.20 -12.31
C THR A 122 -13.27 -1.99 -13.77
N ASP A 123 -12.30 -1.58 -14.58
CA ASP A 123 -12.35 -1.73 -16.04
C ASP A 123 -12.17 -3.19 -16.48
N GLU A 124 -12.11 -3.44 -17.79
CA GLU A 124 -11.92 -4.77 -18.37
C GLU A 124 -10.55 -5.41 -18.07
N TYR A 125 -9.55 -4.59 -17.70
CA TYR A 125 -8.20 -5.07 -17.40
C TYR A 125 -7.99 -5.36 -15.91
N GLY A 126 -8.96 -4.99 -15.04
CA GLY A 126 -8.90 -5.17 -13.59
C GLY A 126 -8.44 -3.93 -12.83
N ARG A 127 -8.36 -2.77 -13.48
CA ARG A 127 -7.97 -1.50 -12.86
C ARG A 127 -9.14 -0.92 -12.08
N ILE A 128 -8.95 -0.62 -10.80
CA ILE A 128 -10.03 -0.08 -9.94
C ILE A 128 -10.46 1.30 -10.44
N GLU A 129 -11.75 1.46 -10.72
CA GLU A 129 -12.35 2.73 -11.13
C GLU A 129 -13.19 3.36 -10.02
N HIS A 130 -14.00 2.54 -9.34
CA HIS A 130 -14.95 3.01 -8.33
C HIS A 130 -15.09 2.05 -7.14
N ILE A 131 -15.66 2.59 -6.07
CA ILE A 131 -16.13 1.91 -4.88
C ILE A 131 -17.62 2.17 -4.74
N LYS A 132 -18.40 1.15 -5.08
CA LYS A 132 -19.86 1.20 -5.18
C LYS A 132 -20.52 1.67 -3.87
N ASN A 133 -19.97 1.27 -2.74
CA ASN A 133 -20.44 1.61 -1.39
C ASN A 133 -19.56 2.67 -0.69
N TRP A 134 -19.01 3.61 -1.46
CA TRP A 134 -18.12 4.66 -0.94
C TRP A 134 -18.74 5.48 0.20
N LYS A 135 -20.04 5.77 0.15
CA LYS A 135 -20.71 6.56 1.20
C LYS A 135 -20.67 5.84 2.55
N GLU A 136 -20.98 4.54 2.57
CA GLU A 136 -20.91 3.74 3.79
C GLU A 136 -19.48 3.67 4.35
N ILE A 137 -18.49 3.43 3.47
CA ILE A 137 -17.06 3.37 3.87
C ILE A 137 -16.61 4.70 4.46
N LYS A 138 -16.94 5.81 3.82
CA LYS A 138 -16.57 7.15 4.30
C LYS A 138 -17.17 7.48 5.66
N GLU A 139 -18.44 7.15 5.87
CA GLU A 139 -19.11 7.36 7.16
C GLU A 139 -18.54 6.47 8.26
N PHE A 140 -18.28 5.20 7.94
CA PHE A 140 -17.64 4.25 8.82
C PHE A 140 -16.23 4.71 9.24
N SER A 141 -15.37 5.08 8.28
CA SER A 141 -14.00 5.54 8.54
C SER A 141 -13.98 6.81 9.40
N ARG A 142 -14.90 7.75 9.18
CA ARG A 142 -15.03 8.95 10.02
C ARG A 142 -15.40 8.61 11.47
N LYS A 143 -16.35 7.70 11.66
CA LYS A 143 -16.72 7.23 13.00
C LYS A 143 -15.53 6.57 13.68
N MET A 144 -14.78 5.75 12.94
CA MET A 144 -13.57 5.10 13.42
C MET A 144 -12.48 6.07 13.86
N ILE A 145 -12.13 7.02 13.00
CA ILE A 145 -11.15 8.07 13.31
C ILE A 145 -11.57 8.84 14.56
N LYS A 146 -12.86 9.21 14.67
CA LYS A 146 -13.36 9.92 15.84
C LYS A 146 -13.23 9.08 17.12
N SER A 147 -13.67 7.82 17.11
CA SER A 147 -13.55 6.92 18.27
C SER A 147 -12.10 6.67 18.69
N PHE A 148 -11.20 6.55 17.70
CA PHE A 148 -9.76 6.47 17.95
C PHE A 148 -9.22 7.72 18.64
N LEU A 149 -9.49 8.90 18.10
CA LEU A 149 -9.00 10.16 18.66
C LEU A 149 -9.60 10.40 20.05
N ASP A 150 -10.89 10.15 20.24
CA ASP A 150 -11.55 10.33 21.54
C ASP A 150 -10.89 9.43 22.60
N SER A 151 -10.55 8.19 22.26
CA SER A 151 -9.83 7.27 23.15
C SER A 151 -8.39 7.73 23.42
N LEU A 152 -7.64 8.04 22.37
CA LEU A 152 -6.24 8.46 22.47
C LEU A 152 -6.08 9.72 23.33
N TYR A 153 -6.87 10.76 23.06
CA TYR A 153 -6.78 12.03 23.78
C TYR A 153 -7.40 11.96 25.19
N SER A 154 -8.33 11.04 25.45
CA SER A 154 -8.79 10.78 26.82
C SER A 154 -7.71 10.09 27.66
N CYS A 155 -6.95 9.15 27.08
CA CYS A 155 -5.85 8.47 27.76
C CYS A 155 -4.57 9.31 27.84
N ARG A 156 -4.35 10.24 26.89
CA ARG A 156 -3.17 11.12 26.82
C ARG A 156 -3.57 12.60 26.58
N PRO A 157 -4.25 13.27 27.53
CA PRO A 157 -4.72 14.65 27.32
C PRO A 157 -3.61 15.65 26.97
N GLN A 158 -2.42 15.46 27.53
CA GLN A 158 -1.23 16.28 27.30
C GLN A 158 -0.75 16.24 25.83
N LEU A 159 -1.17 15.24 25.05
CA LEU A 159 -0.81 15.16 23.63
C LEU A 159 -1.33 16.37 22.86
N ASN A 160 -2.45 16.96 23.28
CA ASN A 160 -3.09 18.08 22.59
C ASN A 160 -2.24 19.36 22.55
N GLU A 161 -1.29 19.52 23.48
CA GLU A 161 -0.37 20.66 23.47
C GLU A 161 0.62 20.59 22.30
N ALA A 162 1.14 19.38 22.01
CA ALA A 162 2.15 19.16 20.99
C ALA A 162 1.55 18.76 19.64
N LEU A 163 0.53 17.89 19.65
CA LEU A 163 -0.20 17.39 18.50
C LEU A 163 -1.69 17.73 18.71
N PRO A 164 -2.15 18.91 18.27
CA PRO A 164 -3.55 19.30 18.43
C PRO A 164 -4.49 18.29 17.77
N ARG A 165 -5.53 17.87 18.49
CA ARG A 165 -6.52 16.87 18.01
C ARG A 165 -7.07 17.23 16.63
N ALA A 166 -7.37 18.51 16.39
CA ALA A 166 -7.90 18.98 15.10
C ALA A 166 -6.89 18.82 13.95
N ARG A 167 -5.58 19.05 14.17
CA ARG A 167 -4.55 18.82 13.15
C ARG A 167 -4.43 17.33 12.83
N PHE A 168 -4.40 16.49 13.87
CA PHE A 168 -4.31 15.05 13.67
C PHE A 168 -5.56 14.46 12.99
N GLU A 169 -6.76 14.90 13.38
CA GLU A 169 -8.02 14.52 12.73
C GLU A 169 -8.05 14.94 11.27
N SER A 170 -7.62 16.17 10.96
CA SER A 170 -7.52 16.63 9.58
C SER A 170 -6.60 15.74 8.75
N GLN A 171 -5.43 15.37 9.29
CA GLN A 171 -4.50 14.49 8.59
C GLN A 171 -5.08 13.09 8.33
N MET A 172 -5.69 12.47 9.34
CA MET A 172 -6.29 11.14 9.18
C MET A 172 -7.46 11.15 8.19
N THR A 173 -8.23 12.23 8.13
CA THR A 173 -9.40 12.32 7.25
C THR A 173 -9.07 12.66 5.80
N LEU A 174 -7.86 13.15 5.50
CA LEU A 174 -7.41 13.42 4.12
C LEU A 174 -7.44 12.18 3.23
N GLN A 175 -7.09 11.01 3.79
CA GLN A 175 -7.12 9.72 3.08
C GLN A 175 -8.55 9.30 2.68
N PHE A 176 -9.58 9.96 3.24
CA PHE A 176 -10.99 9.71 2.97
C PHE A 176 -11.70 10.96 2.43
N ALA A 177 -10.95 11.92 1.88
CA ALA A 177 -11.49 13.17 1.33
C ALA A 177 -12.52 12.88 0.23
N ASP A 178 -12.17 12.00 -0.69
CA ASP A 178 -13.00 11.46 -1.76
C ASP A 178 -12.60 10.01 -2.08
N GLU A 179 -13.34 9.40 -3.00
CA GLU A 179 -13.19 8.01 -3.40
C GLU A 179 -11.81 7.72 -3.99
N LYS A 180 -11.31 8.63 -4.82
CA LYS A 180 -9.99 8.51 -5.45
C LYS A 180 -8.89 8.54 -4.39
N ALA A 181 -8.97 9.47 -3.45
CA ALA A 181 -8.03 9.54 -2.33
C ALA A 181 -8.03 8.23 -1.53
N TYR A 182 -9.19 7.61 -1.28
CA TYR A 182 -9.24 6.34 -0.59
C TYR A 182 -8.58 5.21 -1.37
N ILE A 183 -8.89 5.06 -2.68
CA ILE A 183 -8.24 4.06 -3.55
C ILE A 183 -6.71 4.26 -3.56
N GLU A 184 -6.24 5.51 -3.68
CA GLU A 184 -4.82 5.86 -3.70
C GLU A 184 -4.10 5.70 -2.35
N ASN A 185 -4.84 5.57 -1.25
CA ASN A 185 -4.29 5.39 0.11
C ASN A 185 -4.58 3.99 0.70
N SER A 186 -5.41 3.16 0.05
CA SER A 186 -5.67 1.78 0.48
C SER A 186 -4.52 0.88 0.06
N ALA A 187 -3.60 0.63 1.00
CA ALA A 187 -2.37 -0.08 0.70
C ALA A 187 -2.59 -1.51 0.18
N ASP A 188 -3.59 -2.21 0.72
CA ASP A 188 -4.04 -3.53 0.28
C ASP A 188 -4.57 -3.53 -1.16
N LEU A 189 -5.48 -2.61 -1.51
CA LEU A 189 -6.03 -2.52 -2.86
C LEU A 189 -4.97 -2.14 -3.88
N LYS A 190 -4.08 -1.20 -3.55
CA LYS A 190 -2.96 -0.83 -4.43
C LYS A 190 -2.00 -1.99 -4.63
N LEU A 191 -1.66 -2.70 -3.56
CA LEU A 191 -0.74 -3.83 -3.63
C LEU A 191 -1.28 -4.93 -4.56
N LEU A 192 -2.59 -5.14 -4.58
CA LEU A 192 -3.22 -6.17 -5.42
C LEU A 192 -3.49 -5.71 -6.87
N PHE A 193 -3.91 -4.46 -7.09
CA PHE A 193 -4.51 -4.05 -8.37
C PHE A 193 -3.78 -2.92 -9.11
N SER A 194 -2.68 -2.37 -8.56
CA SER A 194 -2.02 -1.20 -9.16
C SER A 194 -1.39 -1.48 -10.54
N LEU A 195 -0.98 -2.72 -10.81
CA LEU A 195 -0.35 -3.06 -12.09
C LEU A 195 -1.33 -3.46 -13.19
N HIS A 196 -2.60 -3.74 -12.87
CA HIS A 196 -3.60 -4.12 -13.88
C HIS A 196 -3.78 -3.01 -14.93
N GLY A 197 -3.82 -3.42 -16.20
CA GLY A 197 -3.87 -2.54 -17.36
C GLY A 197 -2.51 -2.04 -17.85
N ASN A 198 -1.40 -2.40 -17.19
CA ASN A 198 -0.05 -2.05 -17.63
C ASN A 198 0.63 -3.20 -18.41
N SER A 199 1.64 -2.82 -19.19
CA SER A 199 2.49 -3.74 -19.95
C SER A 199 3.95 -3.60 -19.52
N PHE A 200 4.68 -4.70 -19.53
CA PHE A 200 6.06 -4.78 -19.08
C PHE A 200 6.90 -5.57 -20.05
N ALA A 201 8.09 -5.07 -20.41
CA ALA A 201 9.04 -5.83 -21.20
C ALA A 201 9.59 -7.02 -20.40
N ILE A 202 9.61 -8.20 -21.01
CA ILE A 202 10.23 -9.39 -20.43
C ILE A 202 11.74 -9.21 -20.37
N GLY A 203 12.35 -9.69 -19.29
CA GLY A 203 13.78 -9.55 -19.02
C GLY A 203 14.05 -8.42 -18.04
N LYS A 204 15.27 -7.87 -18.08
CA LYS A 204 15.73 -6.82 -17.18
C LYS A 204 15.82 -5.48 -17.91
N THR A 205 15.21 -4.45 -17.35
CA THR A 205 15.39 -3.05 -17.77
C THR A 205 15.98 -2.23 -16.63
N GLU A 206 16.81 -1.25 -16.98
CA GLU A 206 17.44 -0.32 -16.04
C GLU A 206 17.29 1.10 -16.58
N SER A 207 17.03 2.04 -15.67
CA SER A 207 16.94 3.47 -16.00
C SER A 207 17.56 4.32 -14.89
N ASP A 208 18.29 5.35 -15.29
CA ASP A 208 18.71 6.46 -14.44
C ASP A 208 17.89 7.68 -14.84
N ASP A 209 17.11 8.22 -13.91
CA ASP A 209 16.24 9.39 -14.14
C ASP A 209 16.21 10.30 -12.90
N THR A 210 15.25 11.21 -12.85
CA THR A 210 14.88 11.97 -11.67
C THR A 210 13.41 11.77 -11.34
N ASP A 211 13.09 11.68 -10.05
CA ASP A 211 11.71 11.61 -9.60
C ASP A 211 10.95 12.94 -9.85
N ALA A 212 9.68 13.00 -9.42
CA ALA A 212 8.85 14.21 -9.58
C ALA A 212 9.39 15.45 -8.85
N HIS A 213 10.31 15.27 -7.90
CA HIS A 213 10.99 16.35 -7.16
C HIS A 213 12.33 16.74 -7.81
N GLY A 214 12.78 16.02 -8.84
CA GLY A 214 14.09 16.22 -9.47
C GLY A 214 15.21 15.47 -8.75
N TRP A 215 14.89 14.55 -7.83
CA TRP A 215 15.88 13.78 -7.09
C TRP A 215 16.40 12.63 -7.93
N PRO A 216 17.73 12.36 -7.91
CA PRO A 216 18.31 11.23 -8.65
C PRO A 216 17.65 9.91 -8.27
N GLU A 217 17.20 9.18 -9.28
CA GLU A 217 16.50 7.91 -9.14
C GLU A 217 17.10 6.85 -10.07
N GLN A 218 17.34 5.66 -9.53
CA GLN A 218 17.74 4.49 -10.30
C GLN A 218 16.69 3.40 -10.17
N THR A 219 16.12 2.98 -11.29
CA THR A 219 15.08 1.95 -11.33
C THR A 219 15.56 0.73 -12.10
N THR A 220 15.34 -0.45 -11.54
CA THR A 220 15.54 -1.74 -12.18
C THR A 220 14.21 -2.48 -12.19
N VAL A 221 13.80 -2.99 -13.35
CA VAL A 221 12.61 -3.84 -13.49
C VAL A 221 13.02 -5.18 -14.06
N VAL A 222 12.49 -6.25 -13.50
CA VAL A 222 12.67 -7.62 -13.99
C VAL A 222 11.30 -8.29 -14.12
N CYS A 223 10.97 -8.75 -15.31
CA CYS A 223 9.72 -9.45 -15.57
C CYS A 223 9.95 -10.77 -16.30
N GLY A 224 9.13 -11.76 -16.02
CA GLY A 224 9.22 -13.07 -16.66
C GLY A 224 8.08 -14.01 -16.27
N TYR A 225 8.09 -15.19 -16.89
CA TYR A 225 7.20 -16.28 -16.54
C TYR A 225 7.89 -17.22 -15.56
N ASP A 226 7.19 -17.58 -14.48
CA ASP A 226 7.64 -18.58 -13.52
C ASP A 226 6.44 -19.13 -12.76
N LYS A 227 6.52 -20.39 -12.32
CA LYS A 227 5.45 -21.00 -11.53
C LYS A 227 5.35 -20.32 -10.18
N SER A 228 4.17 -19.78 -9.86
CA SER A 228 3.90 -19.18 -8.55
C SER A 228 4.04 -20.16 -7.37
N SER A 229 3.83 -21.45 -7.62
CA SER A 229 4.16 -22.53 -6.68
C SER A 229 4.34 -23.86 -7.42
N GLU A 230 5.12 -24.78 -6.85
CA GLU A 230 5.31 -26.11 -7.45
C GLU A 230 4.03 -26.96 -7.45
N GLU A 231 3.14 -26.76 -6.48
CA GLU A 231 1.93 -27.57 -6.30
C GLU A 231 0.70 -26.99 -7.02
N TYR A 232 0.56 -25.67 -7.04
CA TYR A 232 -0.65 -24.98 -7.53
C TYR A 232 -0.38 -24.01 -8.69
N GLY A 233 0.88 -23.77 -9.05
CA GLY A 233 1.28 -22.83 -10.09
C GLY A 233 1.22 -23.44 -11.49
N PHE A 234 1.06 -22.57 -12.47
CA PHE A 234 1.05 -22.91 -13.90
C PHE A 234 2.31 -22.35 -14.58
N GLU A 235 2.73 -22.95 -15.69
CA GLU A 235 3.92 -22.49 -16.43
C GLU A 235 3.79 -21.06 -16.96
N ASP A 236 2.55 -20.61 -17.19
CA ASP A 236 2.22 -19.26 -17.67
C ASP A 236 1.93 -18.27 -16.54
N ASP A 237 2.14 -18.66 -15.28
CA ASP A 237 2.21 -17.70 -14.18
C ASP A 237 3.40 -16.77 -14.42
N TYR A 238 3.31 -15.54 -13.91
CA TYR A 238 4.27 -14.50 -14.25
C TYR A 238 4.55 -13.58 -13.08
N PHE A 239 5.70 -12.92 -13.15
CA PHE A 239 6.13 -11.98 -12.13
C PHE A 239 6.62 -10.66 -12.73
N ILE A 240 6.50 -9.61 -11.93
CA ILE A 240 7.05 -8.28 -12.14
C ILE A 240 7.77 -7.90 -10.84
N SER A 241 9.06 -7.60 -10.92
CA SER A 241 9.84 -7.11 -9.78
C SER A 241 10.45 -5.78 -10.11
N GLY A 242 10.29 -4.83 -9.21
CA GLY A 242 10.81 -3.49 -9.27
C GLY A 242 11.74 -3.19 -8.12
N ARG A 243 12.82 -2.47 -8.40
CA ARG A 243 13.64 -1.83 -7.38
C ARG A 243 13.98 -0.42 -7.82
N THR A 244 13.58 0.55 -7.01
CA THR A 244 13.85 1.96 -7.20
C THR A 244 14.69 2.49 -6.03
N VAL A 245 15.76 3.21 -6.33
CA VAL A 245 16.61 3.88 -5.34
C VAL A 245 16.62 5.36 -5.62
N THR A 246 16.05 6.15 -4.71
CA THR A 246 15.99 7.60 -4.79
C THR A 246 16.95 8.21 -3.77
N THR A 247 17.79 9.15 -4.22
CA THR A 247 18.70 9.89 -3.34
C THR A 247 18.14 11.29 -3.10
N ILE A 248 17.78 11.58 -1.85
CA ILE A 248 17.22 12.87 -1.44
C ILE A 248 18.35 13.76 -0.94
N PRO A 249 18.64 14.89 -1.62
CA PRO A 249 19.66 15.82 -1.19
C PRO A 249 19.38 16.39 0.21
N LYS A 250 20.42 16.56 1.02
CA LYS A 250 20.31 17.05 2.41
C LYS A 250 19.59 18.39 2.58
N GLU A 251 19.60 19.27 1.57
CA GLU A 251 18.92 20.57 1.66
C GLU A 251 17.41 20.41 1.48
N ASP A 252 16.98 19.57 0.53
CA ASP A 252 15.57 19.25 0.31
C ASP A 252 14.99 18.42 1.47
N LEU A 253 15.85 17.62 2.11
CA LEU A 253 15.50 16.87 3.32
C LEU A 253 15.05 17.81 4.45
N LYS A 254 15.76 18.93 4.70
CA LYS A 254 15.37 19.90 5.74
C LYS A 254 13.99 20.53 5.47
N GLU A 255 13.75 20.92 4.22
CA GLU A 255 12.49 21.51 3.81
C GLU A 255 11.33 20.52 4.00
N THR A 256 11.52 19.28 3.52
CA THR A 256 10.53 18.21 3.60
C THR A 256 10.11 17.93 5.04
N ILE A 257 11.09 17.83 5.97
CA ILE A 257 10.79 17.64 7.39
C ILE A 257 10.06 18.85 7.97
N GLY A 258 10.52 20.06 7.66
CA GLY A 258 9.93 21.29 8.18
C GLY A 258 8.45 21.42 7.79
N ASN A 259 8.13 21.10 6.54
CA ASN A 259 6.75 21.09 6.03
C ASN A 259 5.88 20.07 6.79
N TYR A 260 6.37 18.84 6.95
CA TYR A 260 5.65 17.80 7.70
C TYR A 260 5.43 18.19 9.18
N ILE A 261 6.45 18.75 9.83
CA ILE A 261 6.38 19.22 11.22
C ILE A 261 5.34 20.32 11.38
N ASN A 262 5.34 21.31 10.51
CA ASN A 262 4.41 22.44 10.58
C ASN A 262 2.96 22.00 10.33
N LEU A 263 2.75 20.97 9.50
CA LEU A 263 1.43 20.38 9.28
C LEU A 263 0.93 19.59 10.50
N THR A 264 1.84 18.98 11.26
CA THR A 264 1.51 17.98 12.28
C THR A 264 1.50 18.55 13.69
N LEU A 265 2.58 19.21 14.11
CA LEU A 265 2.75 19.72 15.47
C LEU A 265 2.13 21.10 15.63
N SER A 266 1.82 21.52 16.86
CA SER A 266 1.43 22.91 17.16
C SER A 266 2.58 23.89 16.86
N ASP A 267 2.26 25.16 16.58
CA ASP A 267 3.26 26.13 16.10
C ASP A 267 4.41 26.34 17.09
N GLU A 268 4.14 26.29 18.39
CA GLU A 268 5.17 26.38 19.43
C GLU A 268 6.14 25.19 19.36
N TYR A 269 5.61 23.96 19.30
CA TYR A 269 6.42 22.75 19.24
C TYR A 269 7.13 22.61 17.88
N ALA A 270 6.45 22.98 16.79
CA ALA A 270 7.02 23.04 15.45
C ALA A 270 8.22 23.98 15.38
N GLY A 271 8.10 25.20 15.94
CA GLY A 271 9.21 26.15 16.03
C GLY A 271 10.42 25.59 16.78
N LYS A 272 10.20 24.97 17.95
CA LYS A 272 11.26 24.33 18.74
C LYS A 272 11.98 23.22 17.97
N VAL A 273 11.24 22.38 17.25
CA VAL A 273 11.85 21.27 16.49
C VAL A 273 12.58 21.80 15.26
N ASN A 274 11.99 22.73 14.52
CA ASN A 274 12.61 23.34 13.33
C ASN A 274 13.95 24.03 13.69
N ASP A 275 14.00 24.74 14.81
CA ASP A 275 15.25 25.36 15.27
C ASP A 275 16.32 24.34 15.66
N GLU A 276 15.93 23.17 16.13
CA GLU A 276 16.88 22.10 16.42
C GLU A 276 17.35 21.38 15.15
N ILE A 277 16.48 21.20 14.15
CA ILE A 277 16.85 20.63 12.83
C ILE A 277 17.88 21.53 12.14
N LYS A 278 17.71 22.85 12.18
CA LYS A 278 18.67 23.80 11.58
C LYS A 278 20.10 23.66 12.13
N LYS A 279 20.26 23.15 13.36
CA LYS A 279 21.56 22.95 14.01
C LYS A 279 22.20 21.60 13.67
N GLN A 280 21.46 20.67 13.07
CA GLN A 280 22.00 19.36 12.69
C GLN A 280 22.66 19.46 11.31
N GLU A 281 23.83 18.85 11.19
CA GLU A 281 24.39 18.51 9.89
C GLU A 281 23.70 17.23 9.40
N LEU A 282 22.88 17.39 8.36
CA LEU A 282 22.23 16.26 7.69
C LEU A 282 23.11 15.79 6.53
N GLU A 283 23.04 14.49 6.28
CA GLU A 283 23.55 13.85 5.08
C GLU A 283 22.38 13.61 4.12
N ASP A 284 22.70 13.25 2.88
CA ASP A 284 21.68 12.82 1.93
C ASP A 284 20.95 11.58 2.48
N ALA A 285 19.67 11.48 2.19
CA ALA A 285 18.87 10.31 2.53
C ALA A 285 18.74 9.40 1.32
N THR A 286 18.65 8.10 1.56
CA THR A 286 18.32 7.14 0.50
C THR A 286 16.98 6.49 0.80
N VAL A 287 16.09 6.49 -0.19
CA VAL A 287 14.87 5.71 -0.19
C VAL A 287 15.06 4.56 -1.18
N THR A 288 14.84 3.33 -0.73
CA THR A 288 14.81 2.15 -1.59
C THR A 288 13.41 1.55 -1.53
N ASP A 289 12.69 1.61 -2.64
CA ASP A 289 11.41 0.94 -2.83
C ASP A 289 11.66 -0.35 -3.63
N VAL A 290 11.21 -1.48 -3.11
CA VAL A 290 11.23 -2.78 -3.78
C VAL A 290 9.80 -3.29 -3.84
N GLU A 291 9.36 -3.65 -5.03
CA GLU A 291 8.05 -4.22 -5.26
C GLU A 291 8.22 -5.56 -5.98
N GLN A 292 7.46 -6.57 -5.56
CA GLN A 292 7.43 -7.86 -6.21
C GLN A 292 5.99 -8.29 -6.35
N TYR A 293 5.59 -8.59 -7.58
CA TYR A 293 4.25 -9.00 -7.92
C TYR A 293 4.29 -10.32 -8.65
N SER A 294 3.65 -11.33 -8.09
CA SER A 294 3.49 -12.64 -8.71
C SER A 294 2.01 -12.86 -9.01
N TYR A 295 1.70 -13.26 -10.24
CA TYR A 295 0.35 -13.45 -10.71
C TYR A 295 0.15 -14.88 -11.18
N PHE A 296 -1.08 -15.37 -10.99
CA PHE A 296 -1.54 -16.51 -11.76
C PHE A 296 -1.75 -16.12 -13.22
N TYR A 297 -1.70 -17.09 -14.12
CA TYR A 297 -1.94 -16.90 -15.56
C TYR A 297 -3.26 -16.15 -15.90
N ASN A 298 -4.27 -16.21 -15.02
CA ASN A 298 -5.56 -15.51 -15.18
C ASN A 298 -5.57 -14.07 -14.61
N GLY A 299 -4.42 -13.55 -14.19
CA GLY A 299 -4.26 -12.18 -13.70
C GLY A 299 -4.64 -11.96 -12.24
N TRP A 300 -5.00 -13.01 -11.50
CA TRP A 300 -5.18 -12.90 -10.06
C TRP A 300 -3.83 -12.77 -9.36
N PRO A 301 -3.69 -11.80 -8.44
CA PRO A 301 -2.57 -11.76 -7.52
C PRO A 301 -2.38 -13.08 -6.78
N SER A 302 -1.14 -13.57 -6.74
CA SER A 302 -0.77 -14.71 -5.92
C SER A 302 0.01 -14.20 -4.70
N GLU A 303 1.16 -13.60 -4.93
CA GLU A 303 2.03 -13.08 -3.88
C GLU A 303 2.50 -11.68 -4.27
N MET A 304 2.27 -10.73 -3.38
CA MET A 304 2.61 -9.34 -3.56
C MET A 304 3.44 -8.87 -2.39
N GLU A 305 4.55 -8.18 -2.65
CA GLU A 305 5.42 -7.60 -1.63
C GLU A 305 5.75 -6.16 -2.00
N HIS A 306 5.76 -5.28 -0.99
CA HIS A 306 6.28 -3.93 -1.09
C HIS A 306 7.16 -3.66 0.13
N LEU A 307 8.44 -3.42 -0.11
CA LEU A 307 9.43 -3.03 0.88
C LEU A 307 9.90 -1.61 0.58
N LYS A 308 9.56 -0.67 1.47
CA LYS A 308 10.15 0.67 1.48
C LYS A 308 11.17 0.77 2.59
N GLN A 309 12.39 1.11 2.23
CA GLN A 309 13.51 1.30 3.14
C GLN A 309 13.98 2.76 3.08
N ILE A 310 13.96 3.45 4.21
CA ILE A 310 14.47 4.82 4.32
C ILE A 310 15.73 4.79 5.18
N GLU A 311 16.86 5.21 4.63
CA GLU A 311 18.15 5.24 5.31
C GLU A 311 18.66 6.67 5.47
N ILE A 312 18.90 7.06 6.73
CA ILE A 312 19.33 8.42 7.10
C ILE A 312 20.26 8.32 8.31
N MET A 313 21.47 8.87 8.19
CA MET A 313 22.44 8.98 9.29
C MET A 313 22.66 7.66 10.04
N GLY A 314 22.83 6.55 9.31
CA GLY A 314 23.07 5.21 9.85
C GLY A 314 21.87 4.58 10.59
N THR A 315 20.68 5.15 10.45
CA THR A 315 19.43 4.54 10.91
C THR A 315 18.55 4.22 9.72
N LYS A 316 17.91 3.05 9.78
CA LYS A 316 17.04 2.55 8.73
C LYS A 316 15.63 2.35 9.26
N ILE A 317 14.63 2.84 8.53
CA ILE A 317 13.23 2.44 8.69
C ILE A 317 12.85 1.51 7.56
N ILE A 318 12.08 0.50 7.91
CA ILE A 318 11.53 -0.51 7.03
C ILE A 318 10.03 -0.40 7.18
N ASP A 319 9.34 -0.04 6.10
CA ASP A 319 7.90 -0.25 5.94
C ASP A 319 7.74 -1.41 4.95
N TYR A 320 7.24 -2.54 5.42
CA TYR A 320 7.09 -3.77 4.64
C TYR A 320 5.62 -4.18 4.60
N LYS A 321 5.11 -4.45 3.41
CA LYS A 321 3.77 -4.97 3.19
C LYS A 321 3.84 -6.22 2.34
N ASN A 322 3.04 -7.21 2.67
CA ASN A 322 2.81 -8.32 1.75
C ASN A 322 1.36 -8.78 1.75
N ALA A 323 0.95 -9.39 0.64
CA ALA A 323 -0.31 -10.10 0.52
C ALA A 323 -0.03 -11.44 -0.16
N ILE A 324 -0.36 -12.54 0.52
CA ILE A 324 -0.14 -13.90 0.02
C ILE A 324 -1.48 -14.61 -0.01
N TRP A 325 -1.82 -15.17 -1.17
CA TRP A 325 -2.98 -16.02 -1.32
C TRP A 325 -2.87 -17.28 -0.44
N THR A 326 -3.98 -17.72 0.14
CA THR A 326 -4.02 -18.91 1.02
C THR A 326 -5.01 -19.95 0.56
N SER A 327 -6.07 -19.51 -0.12
CA SER A 327 -7.02 -20.41 -0.79
C SER A 327 -7.67 -19.68 -1.95
N ARG A 328 -8.12 -20.45 -2.93
CA ARG A 328 -8.81 -19.96 -4.12
C ARG A 328 -9.89 -20.93 -4.57
N VAL A 329 -10.97 -20.39 -5.13
CA VAL A 329 -12.00 -21.12 -5.86
C VAL A 329 -12.24 -20.37 -7.14
N TRP A 330 -12.00 -21.02 -8.29
CA TRP A 330 -12.29 -20.44 -9.59
C TRP A 330 -13.76 -20.64 -9.92
N GLY A 331 -14.40 -19.56 -10.35
CA GLY A 331 -15.63 -19.63 -11.12
C GLY A 331 -15.38 -20.36 -12.45
N ILE A 332 -16.46 -20.85 -13.05
CA ILE A 332 -16.42 -21.41 -14.40
C ILE A 332 -16.93 -20.32 -15.33
N TYR A 333 -16.21 -20.04 -16.42
CA TYR A 333 -16.77 -19.29 -17.54
C TYR A 333 -18.02 -20.04 -18.00
N ASP A 334 -19.19 -19.45 -17.78
CA ASP A 334 -20.44 -19.97 -18.32
C ASP A 334 -20.39 -19.73 -19.83
N ASN A 335 -19.74 -20.65 -20.54
CA ASN A 335 -19.84 -20.72 -21.99
C ASN A 335 -21.30 -21.03 -22.27
N GLN A 336 -22.12 -19.98 -22.46
CA GLN A 336 -23.41 -20.15 -23.09
C GLN A 336 -23.13 -20.88 -24.40
N THR A 337 -23.51 -22.15 -24.39
CA THR A 337 -23.41 -23.12 -25.46
C THR A 337 -23.51 -22.44 -26.81
N GLU A 338 -22.46 -22.57 -27.62
CA GLU A 338 -22.61 -22.69 -29.07
C GLU A 338 -23.73 -23.70 -29.31
N SER A 339 -24.92 -23.20 -29.62
CA SER A 339 -25.99 -24.01 -30.18
C SER A 339 -25.52 -24.44 -31.56
N SER A 340 -24.83 -25.58 -31.61
CA SER A 340 -24.63 -26.33 -32.83
C SER A 340 -26.00 -26.48 -33.49
N PRO A 341 -26.23 -25.98 -34.73
CA PRO A 341 -27.42 -26.33 -35.45
C PRO A 341 -27.31 -27.81 -35.78
N THR A 342 -28.07 -28.65 -35.08
CA THR A 342 -28.31 -30.03 -35.49
C THR A 342 -28.93 -30.00 -36.88
N ASP A 343 -28.14 -30.43 -37.87
CA ASP A 343 -28.66 -31.07 -39.07
C ASP A 343 -29.53 -32.26 -38.65
N ILE A 344 -30.81 -32.24 -39.06
CA ILE A 344 -31.58 -33.28 -39.78
C ILE A 344 -32.98 -32.74 -40.05
#